data_AF-A0A9E5G1S2-F1
#
_entry.id   AF-A0A9E5G1S2-F1
#
_cell.length_a   1.000
_cell.length_b   1.000
_cell.length_c   1.000
_cell.angle_alpha   90.00
_cell.angle_beta   90.00
_cell.angle_gamma   90.00
#
_symmetry.space_group_name_H-M   'P 1'
#
loop_
_entity.id
_entity.type
_entity.pdbx_description
1 polymer ?
#
loop_
_entity_poly.entity_id
_entity_poly.type
_entity_poly.pdbx_seq_one_letter_code
_entity_poly.pdbx_strand_id
1 'polypeptide(L)'
;MPPPVNQRAELQRLLQRGDFLNAKHLAGDMLRRNPRDGEAWLGVARCAIGMNRMRVAEEALERAERMITGDHRIGMAWAIVDHYLARSDKAIDRLRVLIARKAPNALDATIFLADILHRTGKRAEMKALVEQGGMWLTDVRGR
;
A
#
# COMPACT_ATOMS: atom_id res chain seq x y z
N MET A 1 -15.68 9.26 -31.38
CA MET A 1 -14.47 9.39 -30.55
C MET A 1 -14.73 8.60 -29.26
N PRO A 2 -13.90 7.64 -28.85
CA PRO A 2 -14.11 6.97 -27.57
C PRO A 2 -14.07 8.02 -26.45
N PRO A 3 -14.83 7.83 -25.35
CA PRO A 3 -14.82 8.76 -24.24
C PRO A 3 -13.38 8.90 -23.70
N PRO A 4 -12.99 10.09 -23.21
CA PRO A 4 -11.67 10.27 -22.63
C PRO A 4 -11.48 9.25 -21.50
N VAL A 5 -10.51 8.35 -21.67
CA VAL A 5 -10.19 7.34 -20.67
C VAL A 5 -9.82 8.05 -19.38
N ASN A 6 -10.54 7.78 -18.30
CA ASN A 6 -10.17 8.26 -16.98
C ASN A 6 -8.84 7.60 -16.59
N GLN A 7 -7.74 8.33 -16.77
CA GLN A 7 -6.39 7.81 -16.57
C GLN A 7 -6.17 7.25 -15.15
N ARG A 8 -6.85 7.81 -14.13
CA ARG A 8 -6.78 7.30 -12.75
C ARG A 8 -7.48 5.96 -12.61
N ALA A 9 -8.67 5.80 -13.18
CA ALA A 9 -9.39 4.54 -13.16
C ALA A 9 -8.63 3.44 -13.91
N GLU A 10 -8.04 3.78 -15.06
CA GLU A 10 -7.21 2.85 -15.84
C GLU A 10 -5.92 2.47 -15.10
N LEU A 11 -5.23 3.45 -14.49
CA LEU A 11 -4.07 3.19 -13.65
C LEU A 11 -4.41 2.23 -12.51
N GLN A 12 -5.53 2.45 -11.83
CA GLN A 12 -6.00 1.56 -10.78
C GLN A 12 -6.30 0.15 -11.30
N ARG A 13 -6.92 0.03 -12.48
CA ARG A 13 -7.23 -1.24 -13.13
C ARG A 13 -5.95 -2.03 -13.46
N LEU A 14 -4.93 -1.37 -14.00
CA LEU A 14 -3.64 -1.99 -14.33
C LEU A 14 -2.93 -2.48 -13.05
N LEU A 15 -2.91 -1.64 -12.01
CA LEU A 15 -2.33 -1.98 -10.71
C LEU A 15 -3.03 -3.17 -10.05
N GLN A 16 -4.37 -3.27 -10.14
CA GLN A 16 -5.13 -4.40 -9.61
C GLN A 16 -4.84 -5.71 -10.33
N ARG A 17 -4.52 -5.66 -11.62
CA ARG A 17 -4.16 -6.84 -12.42
C ARG A 17 -2.68 -7.25 -12.29
N GLY A 18 -1.88 -6.48 -11.55
CA GLY A 18 -0.44 -6.68 -11.48
C GLY A 18 0.31 -6.33 -12.78
N ASP A 19 -0.33 -5.61 -13.70
CA ASP A 19 0.29 -5.13 -14.93
C ASP A 19 1.11 -3.87 -14.64
N PHE A 20 2.19 -4.06 -13.89
CA PHE A 20 3.02 -2.98 -13.39
C PHE A 20 3.78 -2.26 -14.52
N LEU A 21 4.03 -2.93 -15.64
CA LEU A 21 4.72 -2.33 -16.77
C LEU A 21 3.83 -1.27 -17.43
N ASN A 22 2.60 -1.62 -17.82
CA ASN A 22 1.68 -0.66 -18.41
C ASN A 22 1.25 0.42 -17.40
N ALA A 23 1.07 0.04 -16.11
CA ALA A 23 0.78 1.01 -15.05
C ALA A 23 1.90 2.04 -14.90
N LYS A 24 3.17 1.62 -14.97
CA LYS A 24 4.33 2.52 -14.89
C LYS A 24 4.36 3.49 -16.07
N HIS A 25 4.08 3.02 -17.28
CA HIS A 25 4.00 3.90 -18.46
C HIS A 25 2.89 4.94 -18.29
N LEU A 26 1.68 4.51 -17.92
CA LEU A 26 0.56 5.42 -17.72
C LEU A 26 0.80 6.44 -16.60
N ALA A 27 1.36 6.02 -15.46
CA ALA A 27 1.72 6.92 -14.38
C ALA A 27 2.79 7.94 -14.82
N GLY A 28 3.77 7.51 -15.61
CA GLY A 28 4.76 8.40 -16.22
C GLY A 28 4.13 9.43 -17.15
N ASP A 29 3.14 9.05 -17.95
CA ASP A 29 2.41 9.96 -18.84
C ASP A 29 1.60 11.00 -18.05
N MET A 30 0.95 10.57 -16.97
CA MET A 30 0.26 11.45 -16.04
C MET A 30 1.22 12.47 -15.42
N LEU A 31 2.41 12.04 -14.98
CA LEU A 31 3.43 12.91 -14.40
C LEU A 31 4.05 13.89 -15.40
N ARG A 32 4.21 13.50 -16.67
CA ARG A 32 4.66 14.42 -17.72
C ARG A 32 3.64 15.55 -17.96
N ARG A 33 2.35 15.27 -17.79
CA ARG A 33 1.28 16.28 -17.90
C ARG A 33 1.14 17.11 -16.63
N ASN A 34 1.26 16.48 -15.47
CA ASN A 34 1.17 17.13 -14.16
C ASN A 34 2.19 16.51 -13.18
N PRO A 35 3.36 17.15 -12.99
CA PRO A 35 4.38 16.66 -12.07
C PRO A 35 3.96 16.64 -10.58
N ARG A 36 2.86 17.32 -10.23
CA ARG A 36 2.28 17.36 -8.87
C ARG A 36 1.08 16.43 -8.72
N ASP A 37 0.85 15.50 -9.67
CA ASP A 37 -0.22 14.53 -9.54
C ASP A 37 0.15 13.45 -8.51
N GLY A 38 -0.46 13.55 -7.32
CA GLY A 38 -0.24 12.61 -6.23
C GLY A 38 -0.70 11.18 -6.54
N GLU A 39 -1.77 11.00 -7.32
CA GLU A 39 -2.26 9.65 -7.70
C GLU A 39 -1.25 8.98 -8.63
N ALA A 40 -0.65 9.76 -9.53
CA ALA A 40 0.39 9.26 -10.41
C ALA A 40 1.65 8.85 -9.61
N TRP A 41 2.08 9.66 -8.62
CA TRP A 41 3.19 9.30 -7.73
C TRP A 41 2.88 8.05 -6.89
N LEU A 42 1.67 7.93 -6.35
CA LEU A 42 1.24 6.71 -5.65
C LEU A 42 1.20 5.50 -6.61
N GLY A 43 0.81 5.69 -7.86
CA GLY A 43 0.88 4.67 -8.91
C GLY A 43 2.31 4.20 -9.17
N VAL A 44 3.27 5.13 -9.30
CA VAL A 44 4.71 4.81 -9.42
C VAL A 44 5.18 4.00 -8.22
N ALA A 45 4.83 4.41 -7.00
CA ALA A 45 5.19 3.67 -5.79
C ALA A 45 4.67 2.23 -5.81
N ARG A 46 3.39 2.03 -6.14
CA ARG A 46 2.78 0.69 -6.20
C ARG A 46 3.36 -0.18 -7.31
N CYS A 47 3.69 0.40 -8.47
CA CYS A 47 4.44 -0.31 -9.51
C CYS A 47 5.83 -0.73 -9.02
N ALA A 48 6.55 0.18 -8.35
CA ALA A 48 7.88 -0.10 -7.82
C ALA A 48 7.85 -1.20 -6.74
N ILE A 49 6.84 -1.20 -5.86
CA ILE A 49 6.61 -2.30 -4.91
C ILE A 49 6.41 -3.62 -5.66
N GLY A 50 5.49 -3.66 -6.63
CA GLY A 50 5.20 -4.86 -7.42
C GLY A 50 6.41 -5.39 -8.22
N MET A 51 7.37 -4.53 -8.55
CA MET A 51 8.62 -4.86 -9.24
C MET A 51 9.82 -5.06 -8.28
N ASN A 52 9.59 -5.11 -6.96
CA ASN A 52 10.63 -5.22 -5.94
C ASN A 52 11.71 -4.11 -5.97
N ARG A 53 11.32 -2.88 -6.32
CA ARG A 53 12.19 -1.68 -6.40
C ARG A 53 11.94 -0.75 -5.21
N MET A 54 12.26 -1.20 -4.01
CA MET A 54 11.86 -0.53 -2.75
C MET A 54 12.37 0.90 -2.60
N ARG A 55 13.59 1.21 -3.06
CA ARG A 55 14.12 2.59 -3.02
C ARG A 55 13.32 3.54 -3.91
N VAL A 56 12.94 3.08 -5.11
CA VAL A 56 12.10 3.86 -6.03
C VAL A 56 10.69 4.04 -5.46
N ALA A 57 10.18 3.02 -4.77
CA ALA A 57 8.89 3.09 -4.10
C ALA A 57 8.90 4.13 -2.97
N GLU A 58 9.95 4.13 -2.13
CA GLU A 58 10.16 5.13 -1.06
C GLU A 58 10.16 6.56 -1.62
N GLU A 59 10.99 6.85 -2.63
CA GLU A 59 11.07 8.19 -3.23
C GLU A 59 9.75 8.66 -3.87
N ALA A 60 8.97 7.73 -4.42
CA ALA A 60 7.67 8.02 -5.00
C ALA A 60 6.60 8.25 -3.92
N LEU A 61 6.66 7.52 -2.80
CA LEU A 61 5.75 7.71 -1.66
C LEU A 61 5.98 9.06 -0.97
N GLU A 62 7.24 9.47 -0.80
CA GLU A 62 7.55 10.81 -0.27
C GLU A 62 6.92 11.93 -1.11
N ARG A 63 6.88 11.75 -2.43
CA ARG A 63 6.24 12.71 -3.35
C ARG A 63 4.73 12.63 -3.28
N ALA A 64 4.17 11.42 -3.24
CA ALA A 64 2.72 11.21 -3.14
C ALA A 64 2.14 11.81 -1.86
N GLU A 65 2.79 11.58 -0.71
CA GLU A 65 2.33 12.04 0.62
C GLU A 65 2.35 13.56 0.76
N ARG A 66 3.24 14.26 0.05
CA ARG A 66 3.23 15.74 -0.02
C ARG A 66 2.03 16.29 -0.80
N MET A 67 1.40 15.49 -1.66
CA MET A 67 0.28 15.91 -2.52
C MET A 67 -1.06 15.35 -2.04
N ILE A 68 -1.05 14.23 -1.32
CA ILE A 68 -2.24 13.54 -0.82
C ILE A 68 -2.12 13.38 0.69
N THR A 69 -2.98 14.06 1.44
CA THR A 69 -3.03 13.96 2.90
C THR A 69 -4.06 12.94 3.35
N GLY A 70 -3.67 12.05 4.28
CA GLY A 70 -4.61 11.17 4.98
C GLY A 70 -5.09 9.93 4.19
N ASP A 71 -4.53 9.67 3.01
CA ASP A 71 -4.94 8.52 2.20
C ASP A 71 -4.42 7.20 2.76
N HIS A 72 -5.34 6.28 3.04
CA HIS A 72 -5.03 4.98 3.63
C HIS A 72 -4.15 4.09 2.73
N ARG A 73 -4.16 4.30 1.41
CA ARG A 73 -3.32 3.57 0.44
C ARG A 73 -1.85 3.95 0.58
N ILE A 74 -1.57 5.20 0.94
CA ILE A 74 -0.20 5.68 1.22
C ILE A 74 0.34 5.00 2.47
N GLY A 75 -0.45 4.96 3.55
CA GLY A 75 -0.05 4.28 4.79
C GLY A 75 0.28 2.80 4.57
N MET A 76 -0.51 2.11 3.76
CA MET A 76 -0.28 0.69 3.43
C MET A 76 0.97 0.51 2.56
N ALA A 77 1.14 1.33 1.53
CA ALA A 77 2.32 1.27 0.67
C ALA A 77 3.61 1.56 1.46
N TRP A 78 3.58 2.54 2.37
CA TRP A 78 4.69 2.79 3.29
C TRP A 78 4.99 1.59 4.19
N ALA A 79 3.97 0.94 4.76
CA ALA A 79 4.20 -0.22 5.61
C ALA A 79 4.91 -1.36 4.86
N ILE A 80 4.54 -1.59 3.59
CA ILE A 80 5.22 -2.57 2.74
C ILE A 80 6.68 -2.18 2.53
N VAL A 81 6.93 -0.94 2.09
CA VAL A 81 8.29 -0.45 1.84
C VAL A 81 9.16 -0.50 3.10
N ASP A 82 8.64 -0.04 4.24
CA ASP A 82 9.35 -0.06 5.52
C ASP A 82 9.71 -1.50 5.93
N HIS A 83 8.79 -2.47 5.78
CA HIS A 83 9.09 -3.86 6.10
C HIS A 83 10.22 -4.44 5.22
N TYR A 84 10.15 -4.25 3.90
CA TYR A 84 11.18 -4.75 2.98
C TYR A 84 12.53 -4.05 3.14
N LEU A 85 12.55 -2.83 3.71
CA LEU A 85 13.78 -2.11 4.07
C LEU A 85 14.27 -2.41 5.50
N ALA A 86 13.76 -3.49 6.12
CA ALA A 86 14.10 -3.92 7.48
C ALA A 86 13.75 -2.89 8.57
N ARG A 87 12.76 -2.03 8.33
CA ARG A 87 12.21 -1.05 9.30
C ARG A 87 10.86 -1.51 9.85
N SER A 88 10.80 -2.78 10.25
CA SER A 88 9.54 -3.44 10.62
C SER A 88 8.76 -2.75 11.74
N ASP A 89 9.42 -2.09 12.70
CA ASP A 89 8.72 -1.33 13.74
C ASP A 89 7.91 -0.15 13.14
N LYS A 90 8.48 0.59 12.18
CA LYS A 90 7.75 1.66 11.47
C LYS A 90 6.57 1.09 10.68
N ALA A 91 6.76 -0.07 10.04
CA ALA A 91 5.68 -0.75 9.33
C ALA A 91 4.54 -1.13 10.28
N ILE A 92 4.87 -1.70 11.44
CA ILE A 92 3.90 -2.06 12.49
C ILE A 92 3.10 -0.83 12.95
N ASP A 93 3.77 0.28 13.25
CA ASP A 93 3.10 1.51 13.71
C ASP A 93 2.11 2.05 12.66
N ARG A 94 2.52 2.07 11.38
CA ARG A 94 1.64 2.49 10.29
C ARG A 94 0.42 1.58 10.14
N LEU A 95 0.60 0.27 10.24
CA LEU A 95 -0.50 -0.69 10.14
C LEU A 95 -1.48 -0.55 11.30
N ARG A 96 -0.98 -0.35 12.53
CA ARG A 96 -1.82 -0.06 13.71
C ARG A 96 -2.69 1.17 13.51
N VAL A 97 -2.15 2.24 12.91
CA VAL A 97 -2.94 3.45 12.59
C VAL A 97 -4.07 3.14 11.60
N LEU A 98 -3.81 2.34 10.55
CA LEU A 98 -4.84 1.95 9.58
C LEU A 98 -5.95 1.12 10.22
N ILE A 99 -5.58 0.16 11.08
CA ILE A 99 -6.50 -0.72 11.80
C ILE A 99 -7.35 0.09 12.77
N ALA A 100 -6.74 0.94 13.60
CA ALA A 100 -7.44 1.76 14.59
C ALA A 100 -8.45 2.72 13.94
N ARG A 101 -8.13 3.25 12.76
CA ARG A 101 -9.01 4.14 11.99
C ARG A 101 -10.11 3.41 11.21
N LYS A 102 -10.15 2.07 11.26
CA LYS A 102 -11.05 1.24 10.44
C LYS A 102 -10.99 1.65 8.96
N ALA A 103 -9.77 1.89 8.46
CA ALA A 103 -9.55 2.29 7.07
C ALA A 103 -10.11 1.22 6.11
N PRO A 104 -10.44 1.60 4.85
CA PRO A 104 -10.96 0.63 3.87
C PRO A 104 -10.08 -0.60 3.64
N ASN A 105 -8.77 -0.49 3.91
CA ASN A 105 -7.79 -1.58 3.84
C ASN A 105 -7.38 -2.13 5.21
N ALA A 106 -8.18 -1.94 6.28
CA ALA A 106 -7.85 -2.40 7.63
C ALA A 106 -7.71 -3.92 7.74
N LEU A 107 -8.48 -4.69 6.95
CA LEU A 107 -8.34 -6.14 6.90
C LEU A 107 -6.97 -6.53 6.34
N ASP A 108 -6.59 -5.99 5.18
CA ASP A 108 -5.26 -6.22 4.58
C ASP A 108 -4.14 -5.75 5.51
N ALA A 109 -4.32 -4.63 6.20
CA ALA A 109 -3.37 -4.13 7.18
C ALA A 109 -3.21 -5.08 8.37
N THR A 110 -4.31 -5.72 8.82
CA THR A 110 -4.29 -6.70 9.92
C THR A 110 -3.55 -7.97 9.49
N ILE A 111 -3.82 -8.48 8.29
CA ILE A 111 -3.14 -9.65 7.72
C ILE A 111 -1.64 -9.36 7.59
N PHE A 112 -1.28 -8.20 7.05
CA PHE A 112 0.12 -7.85 6.87
C PHE A 112 0.83 -7.60 8.21
N LEU A 113 0.14 -7.04 9.20
CA LEU A 113 0.66 -6.92 10.55
C LEU A 113 0.99 -8.30 11.15
N ALA A 114 0.08 -9.27 11.00
CA ALA A 114 0.32 -10.63 11.47
C ALA A 114 1.56 -11.28 10.81
N ASP A 115 1.74 -11.12 9.49
CA ASP A 115 2.93 -11.62 8.78
C ASP A 115 4.22 -10.97 9.31
N ILE A 116 4.24 -9.65 9.48
CA ILE A 116 5.43 -8.95 10.01
C ILE A 116 5.74 -9.40 11.44
N LEU A 117 4.74 -9.48 12.32
CA LEU A 117 4.94 -9.91 13.71
C LEU A 117 5.48 -11.35 13.79
N HIS A 118 4.98 -12.23 12.91
CA HIS A 118 5.49 -13.59 12.79
C HIS A 118 6.96 -13.62 12.33
N ARG A 119 7.28 -12.94 11.21
CA ARG A 119 8.64 -12.92 10.63
C ARG A 119 9.68 -12.26 11.52
N THR A 120 9.28 -11.31 12.34
CA THR A 120 10.16 -10.57 13.26
C THR A 120 10.23 -11.18 14.65
N GLY A 121 9.55 -12.31 14.90
CA GLY A 121 9.60 -13.01 16.18
C GLY A 121 8.90 -12.29 17.33
N LYS A 122 8.05 -11.29 17.05
CA LYS A 122 7.26 -10.53 18.03
C LYS A 122 6.07 -11.35 18.53
N ARG A 123 6.36 -12.50 19.15
CA ARG A 123 5.37 -13.53 19.55
C ARG A 123 4.30 -13.00 20.50
N ALA A 124 4.66 -12.14 21.46
CA ALA A 124 3.71 -11.56 22.40
C ALA A 124 2.70 -10.64 21.70
N GLU A 125 3.18 -9.78 20.80
CA GLU A 125 2.34 -8.88 20.01
C GLU A 125 1.45 -9.68 19.02
N MET A 126 1.99 -10.75 18.44
CA MET A 126 1.22 -11.66 17.56
C MET A 126 0.10 -12.36 18.34
N LYS A 127 0.40 -12.87 19.54
CA LYS A 127 -0.60 -13.50 20.42
C LYS A 127 -1.71 -12.52 20.77
N ALA A 128 -1.36 -11.30 21.19
CA ALA A 128 -2.32 -10.25 21.48
C ALA A 128 -3.20 -9.89 20.26
N LEU A 129 -2.61 -9.82 19.06
CA LEU A 129 -3.36 -9.55 17.83
C LEU A 129 -4.40 -10.65 17.54
N VAL A 130 -4.02 -11.92 17.72
CA VAL A 130 -4.92 -13.07 17.54
C VAL A 130 -6.04 -13.06 18.58
N GLU A 131 -5.70 -12.82 19.85
CA GLU A 131 -6.67 -12.77 20.96
C GLU A 131 -7.65 -11.60 20.84
N GLN A 132 -7.20 -10.45 20.31
CA GLN A 132 -8.07 -9.31 20.02
C GLN A 132 -9.14 -9.65 18.98
N GLY A 133 -8.87 -10.61 18.08
CA GLY A 133 -9.77 -10.97 17.00
C GLY A 133 -9.96 -9.86 15.96
N GLY A 134 -11.08 -9.87 15.24
CA GLY A 134 -11.43 -8.82 14.27
C GLY A 134 -12.13 -9.35 13.03
N MET A 135 -12.21 -8.51 11.98
CA MET A 135 -12.89 -8.86 10.72
C MET A 135 -12.31 -10.12 10.05
N TRP A 136 -11.03 -10.44 10.29
CA TRP A 136 -10.38 -11.63 9.76
C TRP A 136 -10.95 -12.95 10.31
N LEU A 137 -11.63 -12.93 11.48
CA LEU A 137 -12.36 -14.10 12.00
C LEU A 137 -13.60 -14.46 11.18
N THR A 138 -14.11 -13.52 10.37
CA THR A 138 -15.27 -13.73 9.50
C THR A 138 -14.87 -13.97 8.03
N ASP A 139 -13.57 -13.87 7.72
CA ASP A 139 -13.02 -14.10 6.39
C ASP A 139 -13.11 -15.60 6.04
N VAL A 140 -13.60 -15.92 4.84
CA VAL A 140 -13.79 -17.30 4.37
C VAL A 140 -12.48 -18.08 4.26
N ARG A 141 -11.33 -17.41 4.15
CA ARG A 141 -10.01 -18.05 4.14
C ARG A 141 -9.56 -18.55 5.52
N GLY A 142 -10.25 -18.14 6.59
CA GLY A 142 -9.98 -18.54 7.97
C GLY A 142 -10.86 -19.67 8.49
N ARG A 143 -11.72 -20.27 7.65
CA ARG A 143 -12.52 -21.44 7.96
C ARG A 143 -11.94 -22.71 7.35
#